data_AF-A0A9D6H495-F1
#
_entry.id   AF-A0A9D6H495-F1
#
_cell.length_a   1.000
_cell.length_b   1.000
_cell.length_c   1.000
_cell.angle_alpha   90.00
_cell.angle_beta   90.00
_cell.angle_gamma   90.00
#
_symmetry.space_group_name_H-M   'P 1'
#
loop_
_entity.id
_entity.type
_entity.pdbx_description
1 polymer ?
#
loop_
_entity_poly.entity_id
_entity_poly.type
_entity_poly.pdbx_seq_one_letter_code
_entity_poly.pdbx_strand_id
1 'polypeptide(L)'
;MTPCRRAAVTHRRASAHPRRERGRTSPPYTRPSRRRPEPTMRYIFAILLVCMFLIPATAVLYARSVLPANTAPVEPLPIWNPRPNTAPQERTPQDSAADAAKDTAVPTSATPARQIKQLSRTGHDVTPLSRERVAELAKKLSPEAYRITQNAGTEPAFCGTLLDNKKDGTYCCVVCGLPLFSSSHKFNSGTGWPSFFAPYDVAHVGAKEDNSHGMQRVEIVCTRCNAHLGHVFDDGPRPTGLRFCLNGAALTFHEKGTEFPPESQPVKTATAYFGGGCFWGVEHYFQQAPGVVSAVSGYMQGSQPNPTYDDICKQDSIPAAERPAGFKPHVEAVKVVYDPTVISYRQLLEGFFQMIDPTTLNRQGPDFGTQYRSGLYTVDAAQEADARAFVASLATKSLFGPRKIVTEIEPAAEFFVAEPYHQDYLERNPTRGCALSKPWWTLKQEPTEAWPAVAAAPAAPTAPAAAQTP
;
A
#
# COMPACT_ATOMS: atom_id res chain seq x y z
N MET A 1 0.17 30.87 -29.56
CA MET A 1 0.06 29.42 -29.84
C MET A 1 -0.41 29.25 -31.27
N THR A 2 0.42 28.70 -32.14
CA THR A 2 0.06 28.43 -33.54
C THR A 2 -0.92 27.24 -33.56
N PRO A 3 -2.10 27.34 -34.18
CA PRO A 3 -3.02 26.21 -34.26
C PRO A 3 -2.39 25.06 -35.04
N CYS A 4 -2.57 23.83 -34.54
CA CYS A 4 -2.16 22.58 -35.17
C CYS A 4 -2.74 22.52 -36.58
N ARG A 5 -1.94 22.85 -37.60
CA ARG A 5 -2.34 22.73 -39.01
C ARG A 5 -2.23 21.25 -39.38
N ARG A 6 -3.38 20.61 -39.58
CA ARG A 6 -3.48 19.25 -40.12
C ARG A 6 -2.67 19.13 -41.41
N ALA A 7 -1.72 18.20 -41.46
CA ALA A 7 -1.31 17.61 -42.72
C ALA A 7 -2.29 16.48 -43.04
N ALA A 8 -3.08 16.64 -44.10
CA ALA A 8 -3.99 15.61 -44.58
C ALA A 8 -3.16 14.43 -45.14
N VAL A 9 -2.97 13.38 -44.35
CA VAL A 9 -2.40 12.11 -44.85
C VAL A 9 -3.55 11.35 -45.52
N THR A 10 -3.55 11.36 -46.86
CA THR A 10 -4.45 10.55 -47.68
C THR A 10 -3.97 9.10 -47.67
N HIS A 11 -4.69 8.22 -46.97
CA HIS A 11 -4.46 6.79 -47.09
C HIS A 11 -5.02 6.29 -48.44
N ARG A 12 -4.12 5.86 -49.34
CA ARG A 12 -4.48 5.07 -50.52
C ARG A 12 -5.09 3.74 -50.07
N ARG A 13 -6.32 3.47 -50.51
CA ARG A 13 -6.93 2.12 -50.48
C ARG A 13 -6.10 1.18 -51.35
N ALA A 14 -5.58 0.10 -50.78
CA ALA A 14 -5.02 -1.02 -51.52
C ALA A 14 -6.12 -2.02 -51.89
N SER A 15 -6.10 -2.44 -53.15
CA SER A 15 -7.10 -3.25 -53.85
C SER A 15 -7.08 -4.73 -53.44
N ALA A 16 -8.23 -5.37 -53.62
CA ALA A 16 -8.51 -6.79 -53.35
C ALA A 16 -7.64 -7.78 -54.15
N HIS A 17 -7.23 -8.88 -53.50
CA HIS A 17 -6.65 -10.06 -54.16
C HIS A 17 -7.73 -11.13 -54.43
N PRO A 18 -7.66 -11.86 -55.56
CA PRO A 18 -8.67 -12.83 -55.96
C PRO A 18 -8.46 -14.21 -55.31
N ARG A 19 -9.60 -14.85 -55.04
CA ARG A 19 -9.79 -16.20 -54.49
C ARG A 19 -9.36 -17.25 -55.52
N ARG A 20 -8.50 -18.21 -55.13
CA ARG A 20 -8.09 -19.34 -55.99
C ARG A 20 -8.62 -20.65 -55.40
N GLU A 21 -9.64 -21.21 -56.04
CA GLU A 21 -10.13 -22.57 -55.80
C GLU A 21 -9.09 -23.59 -56.27
N ARG A 22 -8.82 -24.60 -55.44
CA ARG A 22 -8.22 -25.87 -55.88
C ARG A 22 -8.84 -27.02 -55.09
N GLY A 23 -9.69 -27.78 -55.77
CA GLY A 23 -10.09 -29.11 -55.34
C GLY A 23 -8.92 -30.07 -55.38
N ARG A 24 -8.90 -31.02 -54.44
CA ARG A 24 -8.08 -32.23 -54.54
C ARG A 24 -8.81 -33.40 -53.89
N THR A 25 -9.03 -34.39 -54.73
CA THR A 25 -9.55 -35.74 -54.46
C THR A 25 -8.56 -36.54 -53.60
N SER A 26 -9.09 -37.37 -52.70
CA SER A 26 -8.33 -38.29 -51.84
C SER A 26 -8.08 -39.63 -52.55
N PRO A 27 -6.90 -40.26 -52.42
CA PRO A 27 -6.68 -41.64 -52.86
C PRO A 27 -7.01 -42.65 -51.73
N PRO A 28 -7.23 -43.94 -52.07
CA PRO A 28 -7.86 -44.89 -51.16
C PRO A 28 -6.89 -45.48 -50.12
N TYR A 29 -7.46 -45.78 -48.96
CA TYR A 29 -6.81 -46.39 -47.80
C TYR A 29 -6.52 -47.88 -48.04
N THR A 30 -5.25 -48.28 -47.99
CA THR A 30 -4.83 -49.68 -47.92
C THR A 30 -4.47 -50.04 -46.48
N ARG A 31 -4.99 -51.18 -46.00
CA ARG A 31 -4.85 -51.67 -44.63
C ARG A 31 -3.49 -52.36 -44.45
N PRO A 32 -2.62 -51.98 -43.49
CA PRO A 32 -1.36 -52.69 -43.29
C PRO A 32 -1.57 -53.98 -42.47
N SER A 33 -0.95 -55.07 -42.92
CA SER A 33 -0.86 -56.35 -42.22
C SER A 33 -0.08 -56.23 -40.91
N ARG A 34 -0.58 -56.83 -39.82
CA ARG A 34 0.12 -56.92 -38.53
C ARG A 34 1.37 -57.81 -38.66
N ARG A 35 2.56 -57.19 -38.70
CA ARG A 35 3.82 -57.88 -38.35
C ARG A 35 4.18 -57.57 -36.90
N ARG A 36 4.60 -58.59 -36.15
CA ARG A 36 5.10 -58.44 -34.77
C ARG A 36 6.47 -57.72 -34.81
N PRO A 37 6.75 -56.77 -33.91
CA PRO A 37 8.01 -56.04 -33.92
C PRO A 37 9.17 -56.92 -33.43
N GLU A 38 10.30 -56.82 -34.14
CA GLU A 38 11.57 -57.47 -33.83
C GLU A 38 12.20 -56.93 -32.52
N PRO A 39 13.04 -57.75 -31.84
CA PRO A 39 13.56 -57.45 -30.50
C PRO A 39 14.43 -56.19 -30.38
N THR A 40 14.95 -55.66 -31.49
CA THR A 40 15.74 -54.41 -31.55
C THR A 40 14.90 -53.15 -31.27
N MET A 41 13.59 -53.18 -31.54
CA MET A 41 12.71 -52.01 -31.35
C MET A 41 12.35 -51.76 -29.87
N ARG A 42 12.50 -52.77 -29.00
CA ARG A 42 12.26 -52.66 -27.55
C ARG A 42 13.36 -51.86 -26.84
N TYR A 43 14.61 -51.96 -27.31
CA TYR A 43 15.73 -51.21 -26.74
C TYR A 43 15.69 -49.72 -27.11
N ILE A 44 15.27 -49.38 -28.33
CA ILE A 44 15.14 -47.97 -28.76
C ILE A 44 14.01 -47.27 -27.98
N PHE A 45 12.88 -47.96 -27.75
CA PHE A 45 11.80 -47.40 -26.92
C PHE A 45 12.22 -47.23 -25.45
N ALA A 46 12.97 -48.17 -24.88
CA ALA A 46 13.49 -48.04 -23.52
C ALA A 46 14.47 -46.87 -23.38
N ILE A 47 15.38 -46.69 -24.34
CA ILE A 47 16.34 -45.57 -24.35
C ILE A 47 15.62 -44.23 -24.53
N LEU A 48 14.63 -44.13 -25.42
CA LEU A 48 13.84 -42.90 -25.60
C LEU A 48 13.00 -42.56 -24.37
N LEU A 49 12.45 -43.55 -23.66
CA LEU A 49 11.75 -43.32 -22.40
C LEU A 49 12.70 -42.81 -21.31
N VAL A 50 13.87 -43.43 -21.17
CA VAL A 50 14.90 -43.02 -20.19
C VAL A 50 15.39 -41.58 -20.49
N CYS A 51 15.60 -41.24 -21.76
CA CYS A 51 15.93 -39.87 -22.17
C CYS A 51 14.78 -38.87 -21.91
N MET A 52 13.52 -39.25 -22.11
CA MET A 52 12.37 -38.37 -21.80
C MET A 52 12.22 -38.07 -20.31
N PHE A 53 12.71 -38.92 -19.41
CA PHE A 53 12.61 -38.68 -17.95
C PHE A 53 13.88 -38.12 -17.32
N LEU A 54 15.08 -38.46 -17.82
CA LEU A 54 16.34 -37.97 -17.26
C LEU A 54 16.68 -36.54 -17.72
N ILE A 55 16.39 -36.18 -18.97
CA ILE A 55 16.73 -34.86 -19.52
C ILE A 55 15.96 -33.71 -18.83
N PRO A 56 14.65 -33.83 -18.53
CA PRO A 56 13.94 -32.80 -17.76
C PRO A 56 14.42 -32.72 -16.32
N ALA A 57 14.74 -33.85 -15.67
CA ALA A 57 15.17 -33.89 -14.28
C ALA A 57 16.52 -33.17 -14.08
N THR A 58 17.48 -33.37 -14.99
CA THR A 58 18.77 -32.66 -14.94
C THR A 58 18.65 -31.19 -15.33
N ALA A 59 17.75 -30.84 -16.27
CA ALA A 59 17.50 -29.44 -16.63
C ALA A 59 16.82 -28.65 -15.49
N VAL A 60 15.92 -29.29 -14.75
CA VAL A 60 15.24 -28.69 -13.57
C VAL A 60 16.21 -28.54 -12.40
N LEU A 61 17.12 -29.50 -12.18
CA LEU A 61 18.15 -29.40 -11.16
C LEU A 61 19.21 -28.33 -11.49
N TYR A 62 19.62 -28.23 -12.76
CA TYR A 62 20.53 -27.18 -13.23
C TYR A 62 19.89 -25.78 -13.17
N ALA A 63 18.61 -25.65 -13.54
CA ALA A 63 17.88 -24.40 -13.39
C ALA A 63 17.78 -23.94 -11.92
N ARG A 64 17.64 -24.87 -10.97
CA ARG A 64 17.65 -24.58 -9.53
C ARG A 64 19.02 -24.20 -8.96
N SER A 65 20.13 -24.66 -9.56
CA SER A 65 21.47 -24.37 -9.06
C SER A 65 22.11 -23.12 -9.67
N VAL A 66 21.59 -22.63 -10.82
CA VAL A 66 22.20 -21.50 -11.57
C VAL A 66 21.32 -20.26 -11.58
N LEU A 67 20.01 -20.37 -11.31
CA LEU A 67 19.13 -19.21 -11.18
C LEU A 67 19.08 -18.77 -9.71
N PRO A 68 19.40 -17.51 -9.38
CA PRO A 68 19.22 -16.99 -8.02
C PRO A 68 17.75 -17.12 -7.63
N ALA A 69 17.51 -17.59 -6.40
CA ALA A 69 16.20 -17.63 -5.76
C ALA A 69 15.74 -16.20 -5.45
N ASN A 70 15.38 -15.43 -6.48
CA ASN A 70 14.69 -14.15 -6.35
C ASN A 70 14.16 -13.68 -7.72
N THR A 71 13.27 -14.47 -8.30
CA THR A 71 12.21 -13.91 -9.13
C THR A 71 10.90 -14.35 -8.49
N ALA A 72 10.31 -13.46 -7.70
CA ALA A 72 8.92 -13.61 -7.31
C ALA A 72 8.10 -13.90 -8.59
N PRO A 73 7.15 -14.84 -8.57
CA PRO A 73 6.28 -15.05 -9.72
C PRO A 73 5.65 -13.71 -10.10
N VAL A 74 5.71 -13.35 -11.39
CA VAL A 74 5.03 -12.15 -11.90
C VAL A 74 3.55 -12.35 -11.63
N GLU A 75 3.04 -11.77 -10.56
CA GLU A 75 1.61 -11.78 -10.27
C GLU A 75 0.87 -11.24 -11.49
N PRO A 76 -0.23 -11.88 -11.92
CA PRO A 76 -1.02 -11.38 -13.03
C PRO A 76 -1.45 -9.94 -12.72
N LEU A 77 -1.40 -9.05 -13.72
CA LEU A 77 -1.84 -7.68 -13.56
C LEU A 77 -3.27 -7.67 -12.99
N PRO A 78 -3.51 -6.97 -11.86
CA PRO A 78 -4.84 -6.92 -11.28
C PRO A 78 -5.82 -6.33 -12.30
N ILE A 79 -6.99 -6.96 -12.41
CA ILE A 79 -8.03 -6.52 -13.33
C ILE A 79 -8.57 -5.18 -12.84
N TRP A 80 -8.38 -4.12 -13.63
CA TRP A 80 -9.03 -2.84 -13.36
C TRP A 80 -10.53 -2.99 -13.59
N ASN A 81 -11.32 -2.62 -12.59
CA ASN A 81 -12.78 -2.64 -12.67
C ASN A 81 -13.27 -1.20 -12.48
N PRO A 82 -14.11 -0.65 -13.40
CA PRO A 82 -14.69 0.67 -13.24
C PRO A 82 -15.66 0.66 -12.05
N ARG A 83 -15.15 0.83 -10.83
CA ARG A 83 -15.99 1.24 -9.71
C ARG A 83 -16.09 2.77 -9.76
N PRO A 84 -17.30 3.36 -9.67
CA PRO A 84 -17.44 4.79 -9.58
C PRO A 84 -16.63 5.29 -8.39
N ASN A 85 -15.86 6.36 -8.58
CA ASN A 85 -15.24 7.05 -7.46
C ASN A 85 -16.35 7.74 -6.66
N THR A 86 -16.98 7.04 -5.73
CA THR A 86 -17.96 7.66 -4.82
C THR A 86 -17.17 8.57 -3.88
N ALA A 87 -17.11 9.85 -4.23
CA ALA A 87 -16.83 10.88 -3.24
C ALA A 87 -17.76 10.67 -2.03
N PRO A 88 -17.33 10.94 -0.79
CA PRO A 88 -18.25 10.94 0.34
C PRO A 88 -19.43 11.84 0.00
N GLN A 89 -20.62 11.25 -0.11
CA GLN A 89 -21.82 12.04 -0.35
C GLN A 89 -22.01 12.92 0.90
N GLU A 90 -21.85 14.23 0.72
CA GLU A 90 -22.45 15.19 1.65
C GLU A 90 -23.95 14.88 1.66
N ARG A 91 -24.44 14.33 2.77
CA ARG A 91 -25.87 14.17 3.00
C ARG A 91 -26.50 15.56 2.87
N THR A 92 -27.33 15.74 1.87
CA THR A 92 -28.21 16.90 1.77
C THR A 92 -29.13 16.94 3.00
N PRO A 93 -29.29 18.08 3.68
CA PRO A 93 -30.16 18.19 4.84
C PRO A 93 -31.62 18.23 4.39
N GLN A 94 -32.16 17.06 4.05
CA GLN A 94 -33.59 16.87 3.75
C GLN A 94 -34.16 15.56 4.34
N ASP A 95 -33.33 14.69 4.92
CA ASP A 95 -33.77 13.38 5.47
C ASP A 95 -33.85 13.33 7.02
N SER A 96 -34.05 14.45 7.70
CA SER A 96 -34.32 14.43 9.15
C SER A 96 -35.32 15.51 9.56
N ALA A 97 -36.60 15.27 9.30
CA ALA A 97 -37.71 16.00 9.88
C ALA A 97 -38.59 15.05 10.69
N ALA A 98 -38.12 14.69 11.88
CA ALA A 98 -38.95 14.37 13.04
C ALA A 98 -38.05 14.47 14.28
N ASP A 99 -38.60 15.05 15.34
CA ASP A 99 -38.01 15.25 16.67
C ASP A 99 -37.13 16.50 16.85
N ALA A 100 -37.81 17.64 16.82
CA ALA A 100 -37.31 18.88 17.39
C ALA A 100 -37.46 18.91 18.93
N ALA A 101 -36.45 19.51 19.56
CA ALA A 101 -36.50 20.38 20.74
C ALA A 101 -35.84 19.83 22.02
N LYS A 102 -34.57 20.20 22.24
CA LYS A 102 -34.18 21.19 23.26
C LYS A 102 -32.66 21.41 23.31
N ASP A 103 -32.31 22.65 23.64
CA ASP A 103 -31.10 23.12 24.31
C ASP A 103 -29.81 23.44 23.51
N THR A 104 -29.62 24.77 23.39
CA THR A 104 -28.40 25.58 23.59
C THR A 104 -27.14 25.29 22.79
N ALA A 105 -26.91 26.18 21.82
CA ALA A 105 -25.62 26.73 21.35
C ALA A 105 -24.35 25.91 21.63
N VAL A 106 -23.94 25.11 20.64
CA VAL A 106 -22.59 24.55 20.56
C VAL A 106 -21.73 25.48 19.68
N PRO A 107 -20.52 25.89 20.10
CA PRO A 107 -19.66 26.71 19.26
C PRO A 107 -19.10 25.86 18.11
N THR A 108 -19.30 26.38 16.90
CA THR A 108 -18.81 25.83 15.64
C THR A 108 -17.28 25.93 15.58
N SER A 109 -16.59 24.82 15.88
CA SER A 109 -15.22 24.58 15.39
C SER A 109 -14.98 23.08 15.28
N ALA A 110 -15.71 22.42 14.39
CA ALA A 110 -15.32 21.09 13.96
C ALA A 110 -13.99 21.23 13.20
N THR A 111 -12.90 20.82 13.85
CA THR A 111 -11.62 20.58 13.18
C THR A 111 -11.90 19.57 12.06
N PRO A 112 -11.51 19.83 10.80
CA PRO A 112 -11.80 18.89 9.72
C PRO A 112 -11.17 17.53 10.07
N ALA A 113 -11.98 16.48 10.01
CA ALA A 113 -11.52 15.11 10.22
C ALA A 113 -10.35 14.85 9.28
N ARG A 114 -9.18 14.56 9.84
CA ARG A 114 -7.95 14.37 9.08
C ARG A 114 -8.06 13.06 8.31
N GLN A 115 -7.90 13.13 6.99
CA GLN A 115 -8.06 12.01 6.08
C GLN A 115 -6.91 11.00 6.27
N ILE A 116 -7.25 9.73 6.51
CA ILE A 116 -6.29 8.63 6.65
C ILE A 116 -5.53 8.46 5.33
N LYS A 117 -4.20 8.36 5.39
CA LYS A 117 -3.38 8.15 4.20
C LYS A 117 -3.76 6.82 3.55
N GLN A 118 -4.06 6.84 2.25
CA GLN A 118 -4.33 5.66 1.44
C GLN A 118 -3.13 5.41 0.54
N LEU A 119 -2.47 4.26 0.70
CA LEU A 119 -1.38 3.86 -0.21
C LEU A 119 -1.87 2.80 -1.20
N SER A 120 -1.40 2.91 -2.44
CA SER A 120 -1.57 1.85 -3.44
C SER A 120 -0.65 0.66 -3.15
N ARG A 121 -0.82 -0.44 -3.89
CA ARG A 121 0.05 -1.63 -3.78
C ARG A 121 1.50 -1.28 -4.13
N THR A 122 1.70 -0.30 -5.00
CA THR A 122 3.02 0.23 -5.35
C THR A 122 3.57 1.26 -4.35
N GLY A 123 2.89 1.51 -3.23
CA GLY A 123 3.36 2.36 -2.14
C GLY A 123 3.16 3.86 -2.38
N HIS A 124 2.41 4.26 -3.41
CA HIS A 124 2.15 5.68 -3.70
C HIS A 124 0.94 6.18 -2.92
N ASP A 125 1.02 7.41 -2.43
CA ASP A 125 -0.11 8.08 -1.78
C ASP A 125 -1.20 8.38 -2.81
N VAL A 126 -2.37 7.76 -2.64
CA VAL A 126 -3.58 7.96 -3.46
C VAL A 126 -4.67 8.73 -2.71
N THR A 127 -4.38 9.24 -1.51
CA THR A 127 -5.33 10.00 -0.70
C THR A 127 -5.86 11.19 -1.51
N PRO A 128 -7.20 11.32 -1.67
CA PRO A 128 -7.77 12.44 -2.39
C PRO A 128 -7.32 13.79 -1.83
N LEU A 129 -6.85 14.68 -2.72
CA LEU A 129 -6.45 16.03 -2.35
C LEU A 129 -7.68 16.94 -2.19
N SER A 130 -7.58 17.90 -1.26
CA SER A 130 -8.63 18.92 -1.09
C SER A 130 -8.77 19.77 -2.36
N ARG A 131 -9.97 20.33 -2.57
CA ARG A 131 -10.25 21.19 -3.75
C ARG A 131 -9.31 22.39 -3.81
N GLU A 132 -9.00 22.98 -2.65
CA GLU A 132 -8.08 24.11 -2.52
C GLU A 132 -6.67 23.70 -2.94
N ARG A 133 -6.21 22.52 -2.49
CA ARG A 133 -4.89 22.01 -2.88
C ARG A 133 -4.81 21.73 -4.38
N VAL A 134 -5.85 21.14 -4.97
CA VAL A 134 -5.92 20.94 -6.42
C VAL A 134 -5.90 22.27 -7.16
N ALA A 135 -6.68 23.26 -6.72
CA ALA A 135 -6.71 24.59 -7.32
C ALA A 135 -5.34 25.29 -7.28
N GLU A 136 -4.60 25.18 -6.17
CA GLU A 136 -3.23 25.70 -6.07
C GLU A 136 -2.27 25.03 -7.05
N LEU A 137 -2.34 23.70 -7.20
CA LEU A 137 -1.52 22.97 -8.16
C LEU A 137 -1.89 23.35 -9.61
N ALA A 138 -3.19 23.54 -9.88
CA ALA A 138 -3.70 23.87 -11.20
C ALA A 138 -3.20 25.24 -11.72
N LYS A 139 -2.81 26.17 -10.85
CA LYS A 139 -2.24 27.48 -11.24
C LYS A 139 -0.95 27.37 -12.06
N LYS A 140 -0.21 26.26 -11.92
CA LYS A 140 1.05 26.03 -12.65
C LYS A 140 0.85 25.38 -14.02
N LEU A 141 -0.39 24.98 -14.35
CA LEU A 141 -0.69 24.28 -15.59
C LEU A 141 -0.66 25.23 -16.79
N SER A 142 -0.32 24.69 -17.95
CA SER A 142 -0.57 25.39 -19.21
C SER A 142 -2.07 25.56 -19.43
N PRO A 143 -2.51 26.55 -20.23
CA PRO A 143 -3.94 26.73 -20.53
C PRO A 143 -4.61 25.46 -21.09
N GLU A 144 -3.89 24.69 -21.90
CA GLU A 144 -4.39 23.43 -22.47
C GLU A 144 -4.49 22.32 -21.44
N ALA A 145 -3.45 22.14 -20.60
CA ALA A 145 -3.49 21.16 -19.52
C ALA A 145 -4.59 21.50 -18.50
N TYR A 146 -4.81 22.78 -18.19
CA TYR A 146 -5.90 23.22 -17.33
C TYR A 146 -7.27 22.91 -17.95
N ARG A 147 -7.48 23.28 -19.23
CA ARG A 147 -8.72 23.02 -19.97
C ARG A 147 -9.06 21.52 -19.97
N ILE A 148 -8.06 20.68 -20.19
CA ILE A 148 -8.24 19.22 -20.21
C ILE A 148 -8.53 18.71 -18.81
N THR A 149 -7.61 18.93 -17.86
CA THR A 149 -7.66 18.27 -16.56
C THR A 149 -8.74 18.80 -15.61
N GLN A 150 -9.08 20.09 -15.70
CA GLN A 150 -10.04 20.73 -14.78
C GLN A 150 -11.43 20.90 -15.41
N ASN A 151 -11.51 21.10 -16.73
CA ASN A 151 -12.77 21.34 -17.44
C ASN A 151 -13.20 20.18 -18.36
N ALA A 152 -12.64 18.98 -18.16
CA ALA A 152 -12.91 17.78 -18.94
C ALA A 152 -12.78 17.98 -20.47
N GLY A 153 -11.85 18.85 -20.88
CA GLY A 153 -11.54 19.06 -22.29
C GLY A 153 -10.80 17.87 -22.91
N THR A 154 -10.90 17.73 -24.24
CA THR A 154 -10.13 16.75 -25.01
C THR A 154 -9.15 17.45 -25.95
N GLU A 155 -7.89 17.00 -26.01
CA GLU A 155 -6.89 17.49 -26.97
C GLU A 155 -7.26 17.05 -28.40
N PRO A 156 -6.96 17.83 -29.44
CA PRO A 156 -7.17 17.37 -30.81
C PRO A 156 -6.31 16.14 -31.15
N ALA A 157 -6.91 15.16 -31.83
CA ALA A 157 -6.20 13.97 -32.29
C ALA A 157 -4.92 14.33 -33.07
N PHE A 158 -3.85 13.56 -32.85
CA PHE A 158 -2.54 13.70 -33.49
C PHE A 158 -1.77 14.99 -33.16
N CYS A 159 -2.25 15.80 -32.22
CA CYS A 159 -1.56 17.04 -31.81
C CYS A 159 -0.87 16.93 -30.44
N GLY A 160 -1.09 15.84 -29.68
CA GLY A 160 -0.49 15.62 -28.37
C GLY A 160 1.00 15.25 -28.43
N THR A 161 1.81 15.81 -27.53
CA THR A 161 3.28 15.63 -27.52
C THR A 161 3.73 14.23 -27.09
N LEU A 162 2.86 13.49 -26.40
CA LEU A 162 3.17 12.16 -25.85
C LEU A 162 2.59 11.00 -26.67
N LEU A 163 1.88 11.29 -27.77
CA LEU A 163 1.32 10.29 -28.67
C LEU A 163 2.40 9.34 -29.20
N ASP A 164 3.46 9.90 -29.77
CA ASP A 164 4.52 9.13 -30.43
C ASP A 164 5.70 8.81 -29.51
N ASN A 165 5.61 9.14 -28.22
CA ASN A 165 6.67 8.78 -27.28
C ASN A 165 6.80 7.24 -27.16
N LYS A 166 8.02 6.75 -27.35
CA LYS A 166 8.42 5.33 -27.28
C LYS A 166 9.50 5.05 -26.22
N LYS A 167 9.91 6.06 -25.47
CA LYS A 167 10.92 5.90 -24.42
C LYS A 167 10.37 5.05 -23.27
N ASP A 168 11.26 4.27 -22.66
CA ASP A 168 10.95 3.57 -21.42
C ASP A 168 10.83 4.58 -20.28
N GLY A 169 9.77 4.46 -19.51
CA GLY A 169 9.45 5.40 -18.45
C GLY A 169 8.01 5.30 -17.94
N THR A 170 7.62 6.31 -17.17
CA THR A 170 6.33 6.41 -16.50
C THR A 170 5.64 7.72 -16.84
N TYR A 171 4.34 7.64 -17.03
CA TYR A 171 3.46 8.76 -17.30
C TYR A 171 2.76 9.13 -16.00
N CYS A 172 3.03 10.31 -15.48
CA CYS A 172 2.47 10.83 -14.23
C CYS A 172 1.38 11.86 -14.52
N CYS A 173 0.47 12.05 -13.56
CA CYS A 173 -0.54 13.09 -13.61
C CYS A 173 0.13 14.47 -13.62
N VAL A 174 -0.16 15.31 -14.62
CA VAL A 174 0.41 16.67 -14.71
C VAL A 174 0.04 17.57 -13.53
N VAL A 175 -1.05 17.28 -12.83
CA VAL A 175 -1.56 18.10 -11.72
C VAL A 175 -0.87 17.76 -10.40
N CYS A 176 -0.87 16.48 -10.02
CA CYS A 176 -0.39 16.05 -8.70
C CYS A 176 0.86 15.18 -8.74
N GLY A 177 1.31 14.71 -9.90
CA GLY A 177 2.47 13.83 -10.03
C GLY A 177 2.21 12.35 -9.78
N LEU A 178 0.98 11.91 -9.51
CA LEU A 178 0.70 10.48 -9.28
C LEU A 178 1.09 9.67 -10.52
N PRO A 179 1.88 8.59 -10.44
CA PRO A 179 2.14 7.70 -11.58
C PRO A 179 0.83 7.10 -12.11
N LEU A 180 0.50 7.28 -13.38
CA LEU A 180 -0.78 6.80 -13.93
C LEU A 180 -0.60 5.61 -14.86
N PHE A 181 0.43 5.64 -15.72
CA PHE A 181 0.65 4.59 -16.72
C PHE A 181 2.14 4.30 -16.92
N SER A 182 2.47 3.05 -17.27
CA SER A 182 3.82 2.65 -17.68
C SER A 182 3.95 2.65 -19.19
N SER A 183 5.11 3.06 -19.71
CA SER A 183 5.51 2.84 -21.12
C SER A 183 5.34 1.39 -21.59
N SER A 184 5.56 0.41 -20.70
CA SER A 184 5.35 -1.02 -21.00
C SER A 184 3.90 -1.37 -21.31
N HIS A 185 2.94 -0.55 -20.88
CA HIS A 185 1.52 -0.71 -21.17
C HIS A 185 1.06 0.07 -22.40
N LYS A 186 1.94 0.91 -22.98
CA LYS A 186 1.59 1.80 -24.09
C LYS A 186 1.54 1.03 -25.40
N PHE A 187 0.53 1.30 -26.21
CA PHE A 187 0.41 0.73 -27.55
C PHE A 187 -0.10 1.76 -28.56
N ASN A 188 0.00 1.43 -29.86
CA ASN A 188 -0.57 2.26 -30.92
C ASN A 188 -1.99 1.79 -31.24
N SER A 189 -2.99 2.60 -30.89
CA SER A 189 -4.40 2.35 -31.17
C SER A 189 -4.87 2.92 -32.53
N GLY A 190 -4.07 3.79 -33.15
CA GLY A 190 -4.47 4.53 -34.35
C GLY A 190 -5.45 5.69 -34.10
N THR A 191 -5.83 5.96 -32.85
CA THR A 191 -6.84 7.00 -32.52
C THR A 191 -6.29 8.43 -32.60
N GLY A 192 -4.97 8.59 -32.52
CA GLY A 192 -4.33 9.90 -32.43
C GLY A 192 -4.15 10.41 -31.00
N TRP A 193 -4.36 9.55 -30.00
CA TRP A 193 -4.10 9.83 -28.58
C TRP A 193 -3.24 8.73 -27.94
N PRO A 194 -2.37 9.06 -26.97
CA PRO A 194 -1.61 8.05 -26.24
C PRO A 194 -2.57 7.03 -25.60
N SER A 195 -2.32 5.75 -25.88
CA SER A 195 -3.21 4.66 -25.47
C SER A 195 -2.43 3.60 -24.69
N PHE A 196 -3.05 3.09 -23.63
CA PHE A 196 -2.47 2.10 -22.74
C PHE A 196 -3.46 0.99 -22.45
N PHE A 197 -2.98 -0.23 -22.20
CA PHE A 197 -3.86 -1.36 -21.89
C PHE A 197 -4.07 -1.59 -20.39
N ALA A 198 -3.24 -1.01 -19.53
CA ALA A 198 -3.35 -1.14 -18.08
C ALA A 198 -2.78 0.11 -17.37
N PRO A 199 -3.35 0.51 -16.22
CA PRO A 199 -2.78 1.56 -15.38
C PRO A 199 -1.47 1.10 -14.73
N TYR A 200 -0.74 2.05 -14.14
CA TYR A 200 0.46 1.76 -13.33
C TYR A 200 0.10 0.92 -12.09
N ASP A 201 -0.99 1.30 -11.42
CA ASP A 201 -1.64 0.56 -10.35
C ASP A 201 -3.15 0.82 -10.46
N VAL A 202 -3.97 -0.18 -10.18
CA VAL A 202 -5.43 -0.07 -10.29
C VAL A 202 -6.00 1.00 -9.37
N ALA A 203 -5.36 1.29 -8.24
CA ALA A 203 -5.77 2.33 -7.31
C ALA A 203 -5.48 3.76 -7.82
N HIS A 204 -4.64 3.92 -8.85
CA HIS A 204 -4.20 5.24 -9.32
C HIS A 204 -5.20 5.91 -10.28
N VAL A 205 -6.10 5.13 -10.89
CA VAL A 205 -7.08 5.59 -11.88
C VAL A 205 -8.49 5.29 -11.41
N GLY A 206 -9.29 6.35 -11.22
CA GLY A 206 -10.72 6.27 -10.92
C GLY A 206 -11.57 6.31 -12.19
N ALA A 207 -12.82 5.87 -12.08
CA ALA A 207 -13.81 5.90 -13.16
C ALA A 207 -14.99 6.82 -12.80
N LYS A 208 -15.55 7.47 -13.82
CA LYS A 208 -16.82 8.20 -13.77
C LYS A 208 -17.63 7.93 -15.02
N GLU A 209 -18.95 7.89 -14.88
CA GLU A 209 -19.84 7.85 -16.03
C GLU A 209 -19.85 9.20 -16.74
N ASP A 210 -19.72 9.18 -18.06
CA ASP A 210 -19.79 10.35 -18.92
C ASP A 210 -20.90 10.14 -19.96
N ASN A 211 -22.02 10.80 -19.73
CA ASN A 211 -23.19 10.81 -20.60
C ASN A 211 -23.27 12.08 -21.49
N SER A 212 -22.19 12.86 -21.56
CA SER A 212 -22.14 14.09 -22.34
C SER A 212 -22.20 13.81 -23.85
N HIS A 213 -22.63 14.80 -24.62
CA HIS A 213 -22.70 14.74 -26.09
C HIS A 213 -23.51 13.57 -26.66
N GLY A 214 -24.45 13.01 -25.88
CA GLY A 214 -25.31 11.90 -26.31
C GLY A 214 -24.58 10.55 -26.41
N MET A 215 -23.40 10.42 -25.82
CA MET A 215 -22.63 9.17 -25.78
C MET A 215 -22.63 8.62 -24.34
N GLN A 216 -22.61 7.30 -24.19
CA GLN A 216 -22.34 6.65 -22.90
C GLN A 216 -20.89 6.19 -22.88
N ARG A 217 -20.06 6.83 -22.06
CA ARG A 217 -18.62 6.53 -21.95
C ARG A 217 -18.22 6.45 -20.48
N VAL A 218 -17.05 5.87 -20.24
CA VAL A 218 -16.43 5.87 -18.92
C VAL A 218 -15.23 6.81 -18.96
N GLU A 219 -15.38 7.96 -18.30
CA GLU A 219 -14.28 8.89 -18.03
C GLU A 219 -13.30 8.24 -17.04
N ILE A 220 -12.01 8.39 -17.32
CA ILE A 220 -10.93 8.05 -16.39
C ILE A 220 -10.34 9.31 -15.78
N VAL A 221 -10.19 9.29 -14.46
CA VAL A 221 -9.64 10.40 -13.67
C VAL A 221 -8.47 9.93 -12.83
N CYS A 222 -7.57 10.84 -12.47
CA CYS A 222 -6.58 10.58 -11.44
C CYS A 222 -7.28 10.40 -10.09
N THR A 223 -7.10 9.28 -9.39
CA THR A 223 -7.75 9.04 -8.08
C THR A 223 -7.39 10.10 -7.04
N ARG A 224 -6.14 10.57 -7.06
CA ARG A 224 -5.62 11.51 -6.06
C ARG A 224 -6.13 12.94 -6.22
N CYS A 225 -6.17 13.48 -7.45
CA CYS A 225 -6.52 14.90 -7.65
C CYS A 225 -7.76 15.11 -8.51
N ASN A 226 -8.44 14.03 -8.90
CA ASN A 226 -9.66 14.03 -9.71
C ASN A 226 -9.51 14.67 -11.10
N ALA A 227 -8.28 14.85 -11.59
CA ALA A 227 -7.99 15.41 -12.90
C ALA A 227 -8.54 14.51 -14.01
N HIS A 228 -9.26 15.08 -14.97
CA HIS A 228 -9.68 14.40 -16.19
C HIS A 228 -8.44 13.94 -16.98
N LEU A 229 -8.43 12.65 -17.35
CA LEU A 229 -7.34 12.05 -18.11
C LEU A 229 -7.77 11.70 -19.54
N GLY A 230 -8.99 11.19 -19.70
CA GLY A 230 -9.53 10.71 -20.96
C GLY A 230 -10.66 9.71 -20.71
N HIS A 231 -10.72 8.66 -21.54
CA HIS A 231 -11.76 7.62 -21.46
C HIS A 231 -11.17 6.22 -21.59
N VAL A 232 -11.89 5.24 -21.07
CA VAL A 232 -11.58 3.80 -21.22
C VAL A 232 -12.61 3.11 -22.11
N PHE A 233 -12.13 2.17 -22.93
CA PHE A 233 -12.91 1.39 -23.89
C PHE A 233 -12.57 -0.11 -23.77
N ASP A 234 -13.45 -0.98 -24.23
CA ASP A 234 -13.36 -2.45 -24.20
C ASP A 234 -12.75 -3.06 -25.50
N ASP A 235 -12.12 -2.23 -26.33
CA ASP A 235 -11.49 -2.59 -27.60
C ASP A 235 -9.95 -2.64 -27.53
N GLY A 236 -9.40 -2.82 -26.33
CA GLY A 236 -7.96 -2.86 -26.10
C GLY A 236 -7.32 -4.22 -26.37
N PRO A 237 -5.97 -4.28 -26.41
CA PRO A 237 -5.26 -5.54 -26.56
C PRO A 237 -5.35 -6.39 -25.29
N ARG A 238 -5.07 -7.69 -25.44
CA ARG A 238 -4.79 -8.58 -24.31
C ARG A 238 -3.55 -8.07 -23.54
N PRO A 239 -3.44 -8.31 -22.22
CA PRO A 239 -4.25 -9.24 -21.43
C PRO A 239 -5.57 -8.68 -20.87
N THR A 240 -5.72 -7.36 -20.80
CA THR A 240 -6.87 -6.72 -20.14
C THR A 240 -8.08 -6.58 -21.05
N GLY A 241 -7.88 -6.45 -22.37
CA GLY A 241 -8.94 -6.08 -23.31
C GLY A 241 -9.37 -4.62 -23.20
N LEU A 242 -8.71 -3.81 -22.36
CA LEU A 242 -9.06 -2.42 -22.12
C LEU A 242 -8.13 -1.48 -22.88
N ARG A 243 -8.68 -0.40 -23.41
CA ARG A 243 -7.93 0.72 -23.99
C ARG A 243 -8.20 1.99 -23.21
N PHE A 244 -7.23 2.37 -22.40
CA PHE A 244 -7.18 3.69 -21.77
C PHE A 244 -6.66 4.68 -22.80
N CYS A 245 -7.53 5.57 -23.28
CA CYS A 245 -7.23 6.58 -24.29
C CYS A 245 -7.09 7.94 -23.61
N LEU A 246 -5.88 8.48 -23.55
CA LEU A 246 -5.56 9.64 -22.72
C LEU A 246 -5.23 10.88 -23.53
N ASN A 247 -5.48 12.03 -22.91
CA ASN A 247 -4.90 13.28 -23.36
C ASN A 247 -3.43 13.34 -22.94
N GLY A 248 -2.51 13.52 -23.89
CA GLY A 248 -1.10 13.72 -23.63
C GLY A 248 -0.83 14.94 -22.75
N ALA A 249 -1.58 16.03 -22.93
CA ALA A 249 -1.45 17.23 -22.09
C ALA A 249 -1.93 17.04 -20.63
N ALA A 250 -2.60 15.93 -20.30
CA ALA A 250 -2.91 15.55 -18.91
C ALA A 250 -1.75 14.81 -18.21
N LEU A 251 -0.66 14.54 -18.92
CA LEU A 251 0.44 13.69 -18.47
C LEU A 251 1.78 14.42 -18.50
N THR A 252 2.65 14.09 -17.56
CA THR A 252 4.10 14.31 -17.65
C THR A 252 4.80 12.97 -17.86
N PHE A 253 5.90 12.95 -18.60
CA PHE A 253 6.67 11.73 -18.82
C PHE A 253 8.01 11.80 -18.10
N HIS A 254 8.33 10.75 -17.34
CA HIS A 254 9.59 10.55 -16.65
C HIS A 254 10.28 9.33 -17.21
N GLU A 255 11.46 9.52 -17.82
CA GLU A 255 12.24 8.47 -18.45
C GLU A 255 12.85 7.54 -17.39
N LYS A 256 12.91 6.24 -17.69
CA LYS A 256 13.47 5.24 -16.76
C LYS A 256 14.92 5.58 -16.43
N GLY A 257 15.25 5.60 -15.15
CA GLY A 257 16.60 5.96 -14.66
C GLY A 257 16.80 7.45 -14.39
N THR A 258 15.78 8.30 -14.67
CA THR A 258 15.75 9.67 -14.17
C THR A 258 15.15 9.71 -12.77
N GLU A 259 15.56 10.69 -11.97
CA GLU A 259 14.96 10.89 -10.64
C GLU A 259 13.49 11.31 -10.80
N PHE A 260 12.60 10.54 -10.17
CA PHE A 260 11.18 10.90 -10.12
C PHE A 260 11.00 12.13 -9.23
N PRO A 261 10.10 13.06 -9.55
CA PRO A 261 9.71 14.12 -8.63
C PRO A 261 9.25 13.50 -7.29
N PRO A 262 9.54 14.12 -6.13
CA PRO A 262 9.19 13.57 -4.83
C PRO A 262 7.71 13.15 -4.71
N GLU A 263 6.78 13.91 -5.29
CA GLU A 263 5.33 13.62 -5.32
C GLU A 263 4.95 12.38 -6.15
N SER A 264 5.86 11.91 -7.00
CA SER A 264 5.71 10.75 -7.87
C SER A 264 6.40 9.51 -7.33
N GLN A 265 7.13 9.61 -6.22
CA GLN A 265 7.83 8.47 -5.60
C GLN A 265 6.91 7.73 -4.61
N PRO A 266 7.14 6.43 -4.37
CA PRO A 266 6.51 5.72 -3.27
C PRO A 266 6.85 6.38 -1.93
N VAL A 267 5.90 6.36 -1.00
CA VAL A 267 6.11 6.84 0.36
C VAL A 267 7.13 5.91 1.03
N LYS A 268 8.20 6.48 1.57
CA LYS A 268 9.13 5.73 2.42
C LYS A 268 8.42 5.42 3.72
N THR A 269 8.45 4.16 4.16
CA THR A 269 7.79 3.74 5.38
C THR A 269 8.75 3.04 6.34
N ALA A 270 8.45 3.17 7.62
CA ALA A 270 9.06 2.44 8.72
C ALA A 270 7.96 1.83 9.59
N THR A 271 8.30 0.83 10.41
CA THR A 271 7.35 0.13 11.28
C THR A 271 7.76 0.26 12.75
N ALA A 272 6.79 0.45 13.63
CA ALA A 272 6.94 0.43 15.08
C ALA A 272 5.78 -0.34 15.73
N TYR A 273 6.02 -0.92 16.90
CA TYR A 273 5.02 -1.70 17.62
C TYR A 273 4.88 -1.21 19.07
N PHE A 274 3.64 -1.02 19.49
CA PHE A 274 3.31 -0.48 20.82
C PHE A 274 2.22 -1.33 21.48
N GLY A 275 2.45 -1.77 22.72
CA GLY A 275 1.41 -2.30 23.61
C GLY A 275 1.10 -1.26 24.68
N GLY A 276 -0.17 -0.92 24.90
CA GLY A 276 -0.52 0.27 25.69
C GLY A 276 -1.86 0.21 26.42
N GLY A 277 -2.40 -0.98 26.65
CA GLY A 277 -3.78 -1.18 27.10
C GLY A 277 -4.67 -1.70 25.97
N CYS A 278 -5.98 -1.46 26.08
CA CYS A 278 -6.92 -1.82 25.01
C CYS A 278 -6.46 -1.22 23.66
N PHE A 279 -6.13 -2.09 22.71
CA PHE A 279 -5.58 -1.68 21.42
C PHE A 279 -6.51 -0.80 20.57
N TRP A 280 -7.83 -0.78 20.83
CA TRP A 280 -8.79 0.05 20.11
C TRP A 280 -8.49 1.52 20.25
N GLY A 281 -8.12 1.95 21.47
CA GLY A 281 -7.70 3.32 21.72
C GLY A 281 -6.32 3.62 21.15
N VAL A 282 -5.39 2.68 21.30
CA VAL A 282 -4.01 2.84 20.81
C VAL A 282 -4.00 3.01 19.30
N GLU A 283 -4.71 2.13 18.57
CA GLU A 283 -4.89 2.16 17.13
C GLU A 283 -5.54 3.48 16.70
N HIS A 284 -6.70 3.80 17.27
CA HIS A 284 -7.47 4.99 16.92
C HIS A 284 -6.66 6.29 17.04
N TYR A 285 -5.84 6.41 18.07
CA TYR A 285 -5.01 7.61 18.24
C TYR A 285 -3.78 7.60 17.33
N PHE A 286 -3.11 6.47 17.09
CA PHE A 286 -2.05 6.43 16.08
C PHE A 286 -2.55 6.74 14.67
N GLN A 287 -3.76 6.32 14.30
CA GLN A 287 -4.40 6.68 13.03
C GLN A 287 -4.54 8.21 12.84
N GLN A 288 -4.64 8.97 13.93
CA GLN A 288 -4.75 10.42 13.88
C GLN A 288 -3.40 11.13 13.73
N ALA A 289 -2.29 10.46 14.01
CA ALA A 289 -0.96 11.05 14.04
C ALA A 289 -0.51 11.51 12.64
N PRO A 290 -0.02 12.76 12.49
CA PRO A 290 0.71 13.19 11.31
C PRO A 290 1.79 12.19 10.89
N GLY A 291 1.86 11.85 9.61
CA GLY A 291 2.87 10.91 9.09
C GLY A 291 2.59 9.43 9.30
N VAL A 292 1.64 9.03 10.18
CA VAL A 292 1.22 7.62 10.23
C VAL A 292 0.45 7.26 8.97
N VAL A 293 0.84 6.12 8.38
CA VAL A 293 0.28 5.54 7.16
C VAL A 293 -0.82 4.54 7.51
N SER A 294 -0.57 3.66 8.49
CA SER A 294 -1.57 2.72 8.99
C SER A 294 -1.26 2.34 10.44
N ALA A 295 -2.31 2.08 11.22
CA ALA A 295 -2.21 1.43 12.51
C ALA A 295 -3.14 0.19 12.48
N VAL A 296 -2.64 -0.95 12.95
CA VAL A 296 -3.34 -2.24 12.90
C VAL A 296 -3.28 -2.89 14.27
N SER A 297 -4.44 -3.25 14.82
CA SER A 297 -4.58 -3.98 16.08
C SER A 297 -4.18 -5.45 15.93
N GLY A 298 -3.48 -6.00 16.93
CA GLY A 298 -3.04 -7.39 16.92
C GLY A 298 -2.46 -7.85 18.25
N TYR A 299 -1.86 -9.05 18.21
CA TYR A 299 -1.30 -9.74 19.36
C TYR A 299 0.16 -10.10 19.08
N MET A 300 1.04 -9.90 20.07
CA MET A 300 2.47 -10.24 19.93
C MET A 300 3.12 -10.55 21.27
N GLN A 301 4.43 -10.81 21.27
CA GLN A 301 5.27 -11.22 22.41
C GLN A 301 4.91 -12.51 23.14
N GLY A 302 3.75 -13.10 22.90
CA GLY A 302 3.37 -14.37 23.52
C GLY A 302 3.88 -15.59 22.74
N SER A 303 3.79 -16.75 23.38
CA SER A 303 4.31 -18.01 22.85
C SER A 303 3.31 -18.78 21.98
N GLN A 304 2.02 -18.43 22.01
CA GLN A 304 0.99 -19.13 21.25
C GLN A 304 0.98 -18.64 19.79
N PRO A 305 1.12 -19.53 18.79
CA PRO A 305 0.97 -19.12 17.41
C PRO A 305 -0.50 -18.88 17.07
N ASN A 306 -0.78 -17.85 16.26
CA ASN A 306 -2.13 -17.50 15.77
C ASN A 306 -3.20 -17.44 16.89
N PRO A 307 -2.97 -16.67 17.97
CA PRO A 307 -3.96 -16.56 19.04
C PRO A 307 -5.22 -15.84 18.55
N THR A 308 -6.36 -16.24 19.10
CA THR A 308 -7.64 -15.52 18.98
C THR A 308 -7.82 -14.54 20.14
N TYR A 309 -8.74 -13.59 20.01
CA TYR A 309 -9.08 -12.70 21.12
C TYR A 309 -9.48 -13.45 22.39
N ASP A 310 -10.21 -14.56 22.26
CA ASP A 310 -10.64 -15.39 23.39
C ASP A 310 -9.45 -16.04 24.12
N ASP A 311 -8.44 -16.50 23.38
CA ASP A 311 -7.18 -16.99 23.96
C ASP A 311 -6.51 -15.88 24.78
N ILE A 312 -6.46 -14.67 24.22
CA ILE A 312 -5.82 -13.51 24.86
C ILE A 312 -6.55 -13.09 26.14
N CYS A 313 -7.88 -13.08 26.15
CA CYS A 313 -8.65 -12.76 27.35
C CYS A 313 -8.48 -13.81 28.46
N LYS A 314 -8.23 -15.08 28.11
CA LYS A 314 -8.16 -16.20 29.06
C LYS A 314 -6.75 -16.54 29.52
N GLN A 315 -5.72 -16.06 28.84
CA GLN A 315 -4.33 -16.48 29.06
C GLN A 315 -3.85 -16.37 30.53
N ASP A 316 -4.28 -15.33 31.25
CA ASP A 316 -3.92 -15.11 32.66
C ASP A 316 -4.64 -16.08 33.61
N SER A 317 -5.79 -16.59 33.19
CA SER A 317 -6.59 -17.55 33.95
C SER A 317 -6.12 -19.00 33.76
N ILE A 318 -5.18 -19.26 32.84
CA ILE A 318 -4.62 -20.60 32.62
C ILE A 318 -3.79 -20.98 33.86
N PRO A 319 -4.16 -22.06 34.60
CA PRO A 319 -3.42 -22.52 35.76
C PRO A 319 -1.97 -22.85 35.41
N ALA A 320 -1.03 -22.57 36.32
CA ALA A 320 0.40 -22.78 36.06
C ALA A 320 0.74 -24.22 35.65
N ALA A 321 0.02 -25.22 36.17
CA ALA A 321 0.20 -26.62 35.84
C ALA A 321 -0.29 -27.01 34.43
N GLU A 322 -1.16 -26.19 33.83
CA GLU A 322 -1.74 -26.41 32.49
C GLU A 322 -1.02 -25.61 31.40
N ARG A 323 -0.09 -24.74 31.79
CA ARG A 323 0.67 -23.92 30.83
C ARG A 323 1.66 -24.78 30.05
N PRO A 324 1.74 -24.62 28.71
CA PRO A 324 2.77 -25.28 27.93
C PRO A 324 4.17 -24.81 28.36
N ALA A 325 5.17 -25.66 28.15
CA ALA A 325 6.56 -25.30 28.42
C ALA A 325 6.95 -24.05 27.62
N GLY A 326 7.54 -23.05 28.31
CA GLY A 326 7.90 -21.77 27.69
C GLY A 326 6.71 -20.82 27.46
N PHE A 327 5.56 -21.06 28.11
CA PHE A 327 4.42 -20.15 28.04
C PHE A 327 4.79 -18.70 28.36
N LYS A 328 4.47 -17.81 27.44
CA LYS A 328 4.55 -16.35 27.60
C LYS A 328 3.22 -15.75 27.14
N PRO A 329 2.58 -14.88 27.94
CA PRO A 329 1.33 -14.25 27.53
C PRO A 329 1.58 -13.23 26.41
N HIS A 330 0.65 -13.17 25.46
CA HIS A 330 0.62 -12.11 24.47
C HIS A 330 0.25 -10.77 25.10
N VAL A 331 0.55 -9.72 24.35
CA VAL A 331 0.08 -8.35 24.58
C VAL A 331 -0.84 -7.92 23.45
N GLU A 332 -1.86 -7.14 23.77
CA GLU A 332 -2.56 -6.34 22.76
C GLU A 332 -1.60 -5.25 22.27
N ALA A 333 -1.27 -5.30 20.98
CA ALA A 333 -0.32 -4.41 20.37
C ALA A 333 -0.88 -3.78 19.10
N VAL A 334 -0.31 -2.63 18.74
CA VAL A 334 -0.61 -1.93 17.51
C VAL A 334 0.64 -1.86 16.66
N LYS A 335 0.54 -2.37 15.43
CA LYS A 335 1.54 -2.19 14.38
C LYS A 335 1.31 -0.84 13.73
N VAL A 336 2.26 0.08 13.89
CA VAL A 336 2.23 1.42 13.30
C VAL A 336 3.20 1.45 12.12
N VAL A 337 2.68 1.65 10.92
CA VAL A 337 3.48 1.97 9.73
C VAL A 337 3.43 3.48 9.55
N TYR A 338 4.58 4.13 9.42
CA TYR A 338 4.68 5.58 9.37
C TYR A 338 5.71 6.05 8.34
N ASP A 339 5.57 7.29 7.90
CA ASP A 339 6.49 7.99 7.02
C ASP A 339 7.55 8.73 7.87
N PRO A 340 8.79 8.22 7.97
CA PRO A 340 9.83 8.81 8.81
C PRO A 340 10.27 10.20 8.34
N THR A 341 9.87 10.63 7.14
CA THR A 341 10.13 12.00 6.66
C THR A 341 9.11 13.02 7.18
N VAL A 342 8.00 12.53 7.76
CA VAL A 342 6.92 13.36 8.32
C VAL A 342 6.83 13.22 9.84
N ILE A 343 7.03 12.01 10.37
CA ILE A 343 7.03 11.76 11.83
C ILE A 343 8.17 10.82 12.22
N SER A 344 8.94 11.20 13.23
CA SER A 344 10.05 10.37 13.72
C SER A 344 9.56 9.29 14.70
N TYR A 345 10.36 8.23 14.89
CA TYR A 345 10.08 7.22 15.91
C TYR A 345 9.97 7.83 17.31
N ARG A 346 10.80 8.84 17.59
CA ARG A 346 10.74 9.61 18.83
C ARG A 346 9.40 10.32 19.02
N GLN A 347 8.87 10.98 17.99
CA GLN A 347 7.56 11.64 18.08
C GLN A 347 6.43 10.61 18.29
N LEU A 348 6.56 9.40 17.74
CA LEU A 348 5.64 8.30 18.05
C LEU A 348 5.74 7.89 19.53
N LEU A 349 6.95 7.81 20.11
CA LEU A 349 7.15 7.56 21.54
C LEU A 349 6.53 8.68 22.39
N GLU A 350 6.74 9.95 22.02
CA GLU A 350 6.13 11.09 22.72
C GLU A 350 4.61 11.01 22.69
N GLY A 351 4.02 10.75 21.52
CA GLY A 351 2.60 10.48 21.39
C GLY A 351 2.14 9.33 22.25
N PHE A 352 2.83 8.20 22.20
CA PHE A 352 2.51 7.00 22.97
C PHE A 352 2.47 7.24 24.49
N PHE A 353 3.46 7.94 25.05
CA PHE A 353 3.48 8.26 26.48
C PHE A 353 2.54 9.40 26.88
N GLN A 354 1.97 10.13 25.93
CA GLN A 354 0.85 11.06 26.17
C GLN A 354 -0.49 10.33 26.31
N MET A 355 -0.62 9.13 25.74
CA MET A 355 -1.89 8.36 25.72
C MET A 355 -2.09 7.51 26.96
N ILE A 356 -1.02 6.88 27.43
CA ILE A 356 -1.07 5.78 28.40
C ILE A 356 -0.62 6.23 29.81
N ASP A 357 -1.05 5.50 30.85
CA ASP A 357 -0.31 5.47 32.12
C ASP A 357 0.77 4.38 32.03
N PRO A 358 2.08 4.72 31.99
CA PRO A 358 3.16 3.74 31.86
C PRO A 358 3.62 3.18 33.21
N THR A 359 2.89 3.43 34.30
CA THR A 359 3.29 3.04 35.67
C THR A 359 2.42 1.93 36.27
N THR A 360 1.41 1.47 35.53
CA THR A 360 0.48 0.41 35.93
C THR A 360 0.89 -0.92 35.33
N LEU A 361 1.43 -1.82 36.14
CA LEU A 361 1.86 -3.15 35.69
C LEU A 361 0.64 -4.00 35.31
N ASN A 362 0.65 -4.58 34.11
CA ASN A 362 -0.40 -5.48 33.59
C ASN A 362 -1.81 -4.88 33.71
N ARG A 363 -1.92 -3.57 33.45
CA ARG A 363 -3.18 -2.84 33.54
C ARG A 363 -3.07 -1.53 32.77
N GLN A 364 -4.16 -1.11 32.13
CA GLN A 364 -4.35 0.26 31.69
C GLN A 364 -5.76 0.74 32.02
N GLY A 365 -5.88 1.80 32.82
CA GLY A 365 -7.19 2.31 33.24
C GLY A 365 -8.08 1.22 33.88
N PRO A 366 -9.28 0.94 33.33
CA PRO A 366 -10.18 -0.11 33.82
C PRO A 366 -9.81 -1.53 33.34
N ASP A 367 -8.87 -1.67 32.41
CA ASP A 367 -8.53 -2.95 31.77
C ASP A 367 -7.38 -3.64 32.52
N PHE A 368 -7.64 -4.83 33.07
CA PHE A 368 -6.70 -5.61 33.88
C PHE A 368 -6.29 -6.90 33.16
N GLY A 369 -5.00 -7.20 33.18
CA GLY A 369 -4.43 -8.40 32.57
C GLY A 369 -3.09 -8.12 31.90
N THR A 370 -2.27 -9.16 31.78
CA THR A 370 -0.96 -9.08 31.12
C THR A 370 -1.08 -8.60 29.68
N GLN A 371 -2.21 -8.86 29.00
CA GLN A 371 -2.47 -8.38 27.65
C GLN A 371 -2.51 -6.85 27.54
N TYR A 372 -2.78 -6.14 28.63
CA TYR A 372 -2.89 -4.68 28.66
C TYR A 372 -1.64 -3.98 29.19
N ARG A 373 -0.53 -4.71 29.38
CA ARG A 373 0.75 -4.13 29.81
C ARG A 373 1.28 -3.14 28.79
N SER A 374 2.01 -2.12 29.27
CA SER A 374 2.73 -1.21 28.38
C SER A 374 4.03 -1.84 27.88
N GLY A 375 4.30 -1.72 26.58
CA GLY A 375 5.49 -2.26 25.96
C GLY A 375 5.88 -1.55 24.66
N LEU A 376 7.17 -1.43 24.43
CA LEU A 376 7.79 -0.94 23.20
C LEU A 376 8.51 -2.12 22.54
N TYR A 377 8.05 -2.53 21.36
CA TYR A 377 8.61 -3.70 20.68
C TYR A 377 9.39 -3.28 19.44
N THR A 378 10.71 -3.42 19.53
CA THR A 378 11.65 -2.74 18.63
C THR A 378 12.01 -3.63 17.45
N VAL A 379 12.03 -3.05 16.24
CA VAL A 379 12.31 -3.82 15.00
C VAL A 379 13.80 -3.94 14.70
N ASP A 380 14.62 -3.08 15.30
CA ASP A 380 16.07 -3.06 15.17
C ASP A 380 16.74 -2.43 16.42
N ALA A 381 18.08 -2.46 16.43
CA ALA A 381 18.88 -1.92 17.52
C ALA A 381 18.81 -0.38 17.64
N ALA A 382 18.49 0.34 16.56
CA ALA A 382 18.37 1.78 16.58
C ALA A 382 17.08 2.20 17.31
N GLN A 383 15.95 1.56 17.00
CA GLN A 383 14.71 1.75 17.75
C GLN A 383 14.86 1.36 19.21
N GLU A 384 15.60 0.28 19.52
CA GLU A 384 15.84 -0.11 20.90
C GLU A 384 16.63 0.95 21.67
N ALA A 385 17.71 1.47 21.08
CA ALA A 385 18.50 2.54 21.68
C ALA A 385 17.65 3.80 21.92
N ASP A 386 16.86 4.21 20.93
CA ASP A 386 15.97 5.37 21.02
C ASP A 386 14.89 5.18 22.10
N ALA A 387 14.25 4.00 22.15
CA ALA A 387 13.24 3.67 23.15
C ALA A 387 13.82 3.72 24.57
N ARG A 388 15.00 3.13 24.79
CA ARG A 388 15.70 3.14 26.08
C ARG A 388 16.09 4.56 26.48
N ALA A 389 16.66 5.34 25.56
CA ALA A 389 17.04 6.73 25.79
C ALA A 389 15.81 7.58 26.17
N PHE A 390 14.71 7.39 25.45
CA PHE A 390 13.47 8.11 25.68
C PHE A 390 12.87 7.81 27.05
N VAL A 391 12.73 6.52 27.40
CA VAL A 391 12.19 6.11 28.71
C VAL A 391 13.09 6.58 29.86
N ALA A 392 14.42 6.50 29.71
CA ALA A 392 15.35 7.06 30.68
C ALA A 392 15.16 8.59 30.86
N SER A 393 14.88 9.31 29.77
CA SER A 393 14.58 10.74 29.81
C SER A 393 13.27 11.08 30.50
N LEU A 394 12.27 10.19 30.48
CA LEU A 394 11.00 10.40 31.17
C LEU A 394 11.17 10.25 32.68
N ALA A 395 12.04 9.33 33.11
CA ALA A 395 12.33 9.11 34.52
C ALA A 395 12.95 10.34 35.21
N THR A 396 13.62 11.23 34.46
CA THR A 396 14.23 12.45 35.02
C THR A 396 13.28 13.65 35.07
N LYS A 397 12.17 13.63 34.30
CA LYS A 397 11.27 14.79 34.14
C LYS A 397 10.21 14.94 35.24
N SER A 398 10.21 14.08 36.28
CA SER A 398 9.19 14.04 37.34
C SER A 398 7.72 13.96 36.86
N LEU A 399 7.48 13.64 35.58
CA LEU A 399 6.15 13.63 34.96
C LEU A 399 5.20 12.62 35.61
N PHE A 400 5.75 11.52 36.11
CA PHE A 400 4.99 10.44 36.76
C PHE A 400 5.13 10.44 38.29
N GLY A 401 5.71 11.50 38.86
CA GLY A 401 6.00 11.60 40.29
C GLY A 401 6.91 10.46 40.78
N PRO A 402 6.66 9.85 41.95
CA PRO A 402 7.48 8.75 42.47
C PRO A 402 7.19 7.40 41.80
N ARG A 403 6.21 7.33 40.88
CA ARG A 403 5.78 6.07 40.28
C ARG A 403 6.81 5.61 39.23
N LYS A 404 7.26 4.38 39.37
CA LYS A 404 8.20 3.76 38.44
C LYS A 404 7.50 3.46 37.10
N ILE A 405 8.15 3.80 35.99
CA ILE A 405 7.75 3.35 34.66
C ILE A 405 7.98 1.84 34.57
N VAL A 406 6.93 1.10 34.21
CA VAL A 406 6.93 -0.37 34.08
C VAL A 406 6.89 -0.84 32.63
N THR A 407 6.89 0.09 31.67
CA THR A 407 6.91 -0.22 30.23
C THR A 407 8.09 -1.12 29.87
N GLU A 408 7.80 -2.29 29.30
CA GLU A 408 8.83 -3.21 28.82
C GLU A 408 9.42 -2.72 27.48
N ILE A 409 10.70 -3.04 27.25
CA ILE A 409 11.38 -2.77 25.98
C ILE A 409 12.06 -4.05 25.57
N GLU A 410 11.52 -4.68 24.53
CA GLU A 410 11.98 -5.97 24.01
C GLU A 410 12.04 -5.94 22.48
N PRO A 411 12.90 -6.76 21.84
CA PRO A 411 12.80 -7.00 20.41
C PRO A 411 11.39 -7.51 20.03
N ALA A 412 10.88 -7.05 18.89
CA ALA A 412 9.58 -7.48 18.38
C ALA A 412 9.59 -8.96 18.00
N ALA A 413 8.65 -9.72 18.58
CA ALA A 413 8.29 -11.07 18.13
C ALA A 413 7.32 -11.01 16.95
N GLU A 414 6.83 -12.18 16.51
CA GLU A 414 5.80 -12.28 15.48
C GLU A 414 4.52 -11.52 15.89
N PHE A 415 3.97 -10.78 14.93
CA PHE A 415 2.75 -10.00 15.10
C PHE A 415 1.59 -10.70 14.40
N PHE A 416 0.59 -11.10 15.19
CA PHE A 416 -0.63 -11.72 14.71
C PHE A 416 -1.73 -10.65 14.60
N VAL A 417 -2.23 -10.41 13.40
CA VAL A 417 -3.31 -9.43 13.17
C VAL A 417 -4.57 -9.91 13.89
N ALA A 418 -5.20 -9.03 14.68
CA ALA A 418 -6.46 -9.35 15.35
C ALA A 418 -7.62 -9.44 14.36
N GLU A 419 -8.73 -10.02 14.79
CA GLU A 419 -9.91 -10.27 13.98
C GLU A 419 -10.46 -8.96 13.34
N PRO A 420 -11.09 -9.03 12.14
CA PRO A 420 -11.53 -7.83 11.42
C PRO A 420 -12.49 -6.91 12.18
N TYR A 421 -13.19 -7.41 13.20
CA TYR A 421 -14.09 -6.61 14.02
C TYR A 421 -13.35 -5.75 15.06
N HIS A 422 -12.09 -6.06 15.40
CA HIS A 422 -11.27 -5.22 16.27
C HIS A 422 -10.64 -4.04 15.54
N GLN A 423 -10.43 -4.17 14.23
CA GLN A 423 -9.81 -3.12 13.40
C GLN A 423 -10.75 -1.93 13.23
N ASP A 424 -10.22 -0.72 13.43
CA ASP A 424 -10.94 0.56 13.35
C ASP A 424 -12.15 0.62 14.29
N TYR A 425 -12.12 -0.10 15.41
CA TYR A 425 -13.31 -0.29 16.23
C TYR A 425 -13.93 1.04 16.72
N LEU A 426 -13.12 1.99 17.19
CA LEU A 426 -13.60 3.30 17.63
C LEU A 426 -14.04 4.21 16.47
N GLU A 427 -13.49 4.04 15.27
CA GLU A 427 -13.96 4.75 14.08
C GLU A 427 -15.35 4.25 13.66
N ARG A 428 -15.56 2.92 13.71
CA ARG A 428 -16.84 2.28 13.41
C ARG A 428 -17.89 2.46 14.52
N ASN A 429 -17.46 2.80 15.74
CA ASN A 429 -18.32 2.98 16.92
C ASN A 429 -18.04 4.32 17.63
N PRO A 430 -18.33 5.47 17.00
CA PRO A 430 -17.90 6.79 17.47
C PRO A 430 -18.52 7.25 18.81
N THR A 431 -19.58 6.57 19.28
CA THR A 431 -20.20 6.83 20.59
C THR A 431 -19.52 6.08 21.73
N ARG A 432 -18.60 5.15 21.44
CA ARG A 432 -17.81 4.44 22.44
C ARG A 432 -16.61 5.28 22.85
N GLY A 433 -16.43 5.44 24.16
CA GLY A 433 -15.25 6.10 24.73
C GLY A 433 -14.09 5.13 24.93
N CYS A 434 -12.89 5.68 25.08
CA CYS A 434 -11.69 4.97 25.52
C CYS A 434 -11.15 5.66 26.78
N ALA A 435 -10.54 4.88 27.69
CA ALA A 435 -9.93 5.40 28.91
C ALA A 435 -8.54 6.04 28.70
N LEU A 436 -7.97 5.91 27.50
CA LEU A 436 -6.71 6.54 27.14
C LEU A 436 -6.86 8.06 26.97
N SER A 437 -5.76 8.77 27.22
CA SER A 437 -5.67 10.22 26.98
C SER A 437 -5.51 10.52 25.49
N LYS A 438 -6.08 11.64 25.01
CA LYS A 438 -5.98 12.07 23.61
C LYS A 438 -4.61 12.70 23.32
N PRO A 439 -3.68 12.07 22.59
CA PRO A 439 -2.32 12.56 22.41
C PRO A 439 -2.20 13.67 21.33
N TRP A 440 -0.97 13.93 20.90
CA TRP A 440 -0.60 14.79 19.75
C TRP A 440 -0.70 16.30 19.99
N TRP A 441 -0.86 16.75 21.24
CA TRP A 441 -0.96 18.19 21.56
C TRP A 441 0.39 18.93 21.43
N THR A 442 1.52 18.21 21.38
CA THR A 442 2.88 18.79 21.26
C THR A 442 3.46 18.80 19.85
N LEU A 443 2.78 18.26 18.81
CA LEU A 443 3.33 18.17 17.45
C LEU A 443 3.48 19.52 16.70
N LYS A 444 3.45 20.66 17.40
CA LYS A 444 3.78 21.96 16.81
C LYS A 444 5.32 22.10 16.74
N GLN A 445 5.83 22.10 15.50
CA GLN A 445 7.19 22.44 15.04
C GLN A 445 8.34 22.28 16.06
N GLU A 446 9.17 21.27 15.81
CA GLU A 446 10.39 20.87 16.55
C GLU A 446 11.27 22.03 17.06
N PRO A 447 11.98 21.86 18.19
CA PRO A 447 13.37 22.27 18.25
C PRO A 447 14.25 21.24 17.52
N THR A 448 15.02 21.73 16.55
CA THR A 448 16.02 21.04 15.71
C THR A 448 17.25 20.51 16.46
N GLU A 449 17.11 19.99 17.68
CA GLU A 449 18.25 19.42 18.39
C GLU A 449 18.21 17.89 18.33
N ALA A 450 19.24 17.33 17.68
CA ALA A 450 19.57 15.92 17.85
C ALA A 450 19.74 15.65 19.34
N TRP A 451 19.07 14.61 19.85
CA TRP A 451 19.26 14.19 21.23
C TRP A 451 20.74 13.86 21.45
N PRO A 452 21.35 14.21 22.60
CA PRO A 452 22.71 13.78 22.88
C PRO A 452 22.76 12.27 22.78
N ALA A 453 23.65 11.75 21.92
CA ALA A 453 23.88 10.32 21.78
C ALA A 453 24.06 9.72 23.18
N VAL A 454 23.33 8.64 23.48
CA VAL A 454 23.58 7.88 24.70
C VAL A 454 25.03 7.43 24.61
N ALA A 455 25.87 7.90 25.55
CA ALA A 455 27.24 7.42 25.66
C ALA A 455 27.19 5.89 25.67
N ALA A 456 27.90 5.26 24.74
CA ALA A 456 27.98 3.82 24.64
C ALA A 456 28.24 3.24 26.04
N ALA A 457 27.42 2.27 26.45
CA ALA A 457 27.62 1.59 27.73
C ALA A 457 29.09 1.13 27.81
N PRO A 458 29.81 1.42 28.90
CA PRO A 458 31.18 0.94 29.03
C PRO A 458 31.17 -0.58 28.91
N ALA A 459 32.07 -1.10 28.07
CA ALA A 459 32.23 -2.54 27.86
C ALA A 459 32.32 -3.25 29.23
N ALA A 460 31.58 -4.35 29.37
CA ALA A 460 31.61 -5.17 30.57
C ALA A 460 33.06 -5.50 30.94
N PRO A 461 33.44 -5.44 32.23
CA PRO A 461 34.80 -5.77 32.64
C PRO A 461 35.11 -7.22 32.24
N THR A 462 36.17 -7.38 31.47
CA THR A 462 36.76 -8.68 31.15
C THR A 462 37.00 -9.46 32.43
N ALA A 463 36.46 -10.68 32.50
CA ALA A 463 36.67 -11.60 33.60
C ALA A 463 38.18 -11.78 33.85
N PRO A 464 38.64 -11.79 35.13
CA PRO A 464 40.05 -12.00 35.42
C PRO A 464 40.47 -13.40 34.96
N ALA A 465 41.61 -13.45 34.28
CA ALA A 465 42.24 -14.69 33.85
C ALA A 465 42.47 -15.61 35.05
N ALA A 466 42.09 -16.89 34.89
CA ALA A 466 42.31 -17.92 35.89
C ALA A 466 43.81 -18.00 36.26
N ALA A 467 44.11 -17.74 37.53
CA ALA A 467 45.44 -17.96 38.08
C ALA A 467 45.77 -19.46 38.03
N GLN A 468 46.82 -19.81 37.29
CA GLN A 468 47.44 -21.13 37.39
C GLN A 468 48.13 -21.21 38.76
N THR A 469 47.74 -22.21 39.54
CA THR A 469 48.31 -22.54 40.84
C THR A 469 49.68 -23.21 40.62
N PRO A 470 50.72 -22.90 41.43
CA PRO A 470 52.04 -23.52 41.30
C PRO A 470 52.06 -25.01 41.70
#